data_AF-A0A1Y4RNE8-F1
#
_entry.id   AF-A0A1Y4RNE8-F1
#
_cell.length_a   1.000
_cell.length_b   1.000
_cell.length_c   1.000
_cell.angle_alpha   90.00
_cell.angle_beta   90.00
_cell.angle_gamma   90.00
#
_symmetry.space_group_name_H-M   'P 1'
#
loop_
_entity.id
_entity.type
_entity.pdbx_description
1 polymer ?
#
loop_
_entity_poly.entity_id
_entity_poly.type
_entity_poly.pdbx_seq_one_letter_code
_entity_poly.pdbx_strand_id
1 'polypeptide(L)'
;MAEKPVKENLPADLPTDWVLEQVVTPGGTEAGLSPQHGYNYLAEQVNAAQRAAKQINDAFGDLSTAASVAFTASEWQGGKLTIPQERHGRRSAAFGYQLRHKVEGTLVTNTWAVLGTAVSWPGDNTIVLESEDAYDGEITFFG
;
A
#
# COMPACT_ATOMS: atom_id res chain seq x y z
N MET A 1 -5.36 -6.50 11.46
CA MET A 1 -6.38 -6.15 10.46
C MET A 1 -5.87 -4.95 9.69
N ALA A 2 -6.09 -4.87 8.37
CA ALA A 2 -5.69 -3.71 7.59
C ALA A 2 -6.46 -2.46 8.04
N GLU A 3 -5.78 -1.31 8.08
CA GLU A 3 -6.44 -0.03 8.35
C GLU A 3 -7.39 0.31 7.21
N LYS A 4 -8.53 0.93 7.53
CA LYS A 4 -9.44 1.43 6.51
C LYS A 4 -8.76 2.56 5.74
N PRO A 5 -8.74 2.51 4.40
CA PRO A 5 -8.02 3.49 3.58
C PRO A 5 -8.67 4.88 3.62
N VAL A 6 -9.99 4.95 3.83
CA VAL A 6 -10.72 6.22 4.03
C VAL A 6 -10.90 6.44 5.52
N LYS A 7 -10.35 7.55 6.03
CA LYS A 7 -10.43 7.92 7.46
C LYS A 7 -11.61 8.84 7.77
N GLU A 8 -12.09 9.58 6.78
CA GLU A 8 -13.26 10.43 6.88
C GLU A 8 -14.54 9.64 6.54
N ASN A 9 -15.68 9.99 7.14
CA ASN A 9 -16.96 9.44 6.70
C ASN A 9 -17.23 9.89 5.27
N LEU A 10 -17.75 8.98 4.44
CA LEU A 10 -18.15 9.34 3.09
C LEU A 10 -19.26 10.40 3.15
N PRO A 11 -19.21 11.42 2.27
CA PRO A 11 -20.26 12.42 2.17
C PRO A 11 -21.62 11.75 1.89
N ALA A 12 -22.71 12.33 2.41
CA ALA A 12 -24.07 11.94 2.05
C ALA A 12 -24.34 12.18 0.55
N ASP A 13 -25.26 11.39 0.00
CA ASP A 13 -25.69 11.51 -1.39
C ASP A 13 -26.23 12.90 -1.72
N LEU A 14 -25.93 13.35 -2.93
CA LEU A 14 -26.40 14.62 -3.46
C LEU A 14 -27.84 14.52 -3.97
N PRO A 15 -28.60 15.63 -4.01
CA PRO A 15 -29.93 15.66 -4.60
C PRO A 15 -29.93 15.18 -6.05
N THR A 16 -30.93 14.38 -6.41
CA THR A 16 -31.11 13.83 -7.77
C THR A 16 -32.43 14.29 -8.41
N ASP A 17 -33.27 14.98 -7.65
CA ASP A 17 -34.62 15.45 -7.96
C ASP A 17 -34.65 16.86 -8.58
N TRP A 18 -33.70 17.14 -9.47
CA TRP A 18 -33.62 18.42 -10.19
C TRP A 18 -34.78 18.58 -11.18
N VAL A 19 -35.37 19.78 -11.24
CA VAL A 19 -36.37 20.15 -12.25
C VAL A 19 -35.85 21.26 -13.17
N LEU A 20 -36.38 21.32 -14.38
CA LEU A 20 -36.00 22.32 -15.37
C LEU A 20 -36.25 23.74 -14.82
N GLU A 21 -35.35 24.67 -15.17
CA GLU A 21 -35.42 26.09 -14.78
C GLU A 21 -35.24 26.38 -13.28
N GLN A 22 -34.79 25.42 -12.47
CA GLN A 22 -34.37 25.69 -11.09
C GLN A 22 -33.17 26.62 -11.01
N VAL A 23 -33.26 27.61 -10.12
CA VAL A 23 -32.16 28.54 -9.80
C VAL A 23 -31.38 28.00 -8.61
N VAL A 24 -30.06 27.85 -8.78
CA VAL A 24 -29.14 27.39 -7.72
C VAL A 24 -28.46 28.60 -7.07
N THR A 25 -28.68 28.78 -5.78
CA THR A 25 -28.06 29.85 -4.96
C THR A 25 -26.93 29.27 -4.08
N PRO A 26 -26.07 30.10 -3.48
CA PRO A 26 -25.00 29.58 -2.62
C PRO A 26 -25.50 28.66 -1.51
N GLY A 27 -26.58 29.06 -0.81
CA GLY A 27 -27.19 28.28 0.26
C GLY A 27 -28.38 27.41 -0.15
N GLY A 28 -28.82 27.46 -1.42
CA GLY A 28 -30.03 26.79 -1.94
C GLY A 28 -31.35 27.38 -1.44
N THR A 29 -31.43 27.70 -0.15
CA THR A 29 -32.63 28.20 0.52
C THR A 29 -33.12 29.55 0.00
N GLU A 30 -32.24 30.37 -0.57
CA GLU A 30 -32.61 31.67 -1.14
C GLU A 30 -33.47 31.52 -2.40
N ALA A 31 -33.39 30.37 -3.08
CA ALA A 31 -34.26 29.99 -4.20
C ALA A 31 -35.40 29.05 -3.79
N GLY A 32 -35.65 28.86 -2.48
CA GLY A 32 -36.68 27.95 -1.98
C GLY A 32 -36.31 26.46 -2.07
N LEU A 33 -35.04 26.14 -2.34
CA LEU A 33 -34.55 24.77 -2.37
C LEU A 33 -33.99 24.37 -1.00
N SER A 34 -33.68 23.08 -0.82
CA SER A 34 -33.00 22.63 0.39
C SER A 34 -31.54 23.10 0.43
N PRO A 35 -30.89 23.16 1.61
CA PRO A 35 -29.47 23.48 1.71
C PRO A 35 -28.57 22.60 0.83
N GLN A 36 -28.95 21.34 0.63
CA GLN A 36 -28.19 20.40 -0.20
C GLN A 36 -28.18 20.74 -1.70
N HIS A 37 -29.13 21.55 -2.16
CA HIS A 37 -29.13 22.06 -3.53
C HIS A 37 -28.23 23.29 -3.69
N GLY A 38 -27.73 23.88 -2.61
CA GLY A 38 -26.85 25.05 -2.67
C GLY A 38 -25.46 24.71 -3.21
N TYR A 39 -24.92 25.55 -4.11
CA TYR A 39 -23.65 25.22 -4.76
C TYR A 39 -22.46 25.16 -3.78
N ASN A 40 -22.53 25.84 -2.63
CA ASN A 40 -21.49 25.71 -1.60
C ASN A 40 -21.50 24.32 -0.98
N TYR A 41 -22.68 23.79 -0.64
CA TYR A 41 -22.82 22.42 -0.12
C TYR A 41 -22.36 21.40 -1.16
N LEU A 42 -22.82 21.54 -2.42
CA LEU A 42 -22.41 20.64 -3.50
C LEU A 42 -20.88 20.63 -3.67
N ALA A 43 -20.24 21.81 -3.64
CA ALA A 43 -18.78 21.92 -3.73
C ALA A 43 -18.06 21.29 -2.53
N GLU A 44 -18.58 21.44 -1.31
CA GLU A 44 -18.03 20.79 -0.12
C GLU A 44 -18.06 19.26 -0.23
N GLN A 45 -19.19 18.70 -0.66
CA GLN A 45 -19.35 17.25 -0.84
C GLN A 45 -18.44 16.72 -1.95
N VAL A 46 -18.30 17.44 -3.07
CA VAL A 46 -17.36 17.07 -4.15
C VAL A 46 -15.92 17.10 -3.66
N ASN A 47 -15.52 18.13 -2.92
CA ASN A 47 -14.19 18.23 -2.33
C ASN A 47 -13.93 17.09 -1.32
N ALA A 48 -14.94 16.72 -0.52
CA ALA A 48 -14.85 15.58 0.40
C ALA A 48 -14.66 14.25 -0.35
N ALA A 49 -15.45 14.02 -1.41
CA ALA A 49 -15.30 12.84 -2.25
C ALA A 49 -13.92 12.76 -2.92
N GLN A 50 -13.40 13.90 -3.42
CA GLN A 50 -12.05 13.98 -4.00
C GLN A 50 -10.97 13.64 -2.95
N ARG A 51 -11.07 14.15 -1.72
CA ARG A 51 -10.15 13.79 -0.64
C ARG A 51 -10.21 12.31 -0.31
N ALA A 52 -11.41 11.73 -0.20
CA ALA A 52 -11.58 10.30 0.05
C ALA A 52 -10.97 9.46 -1.07
N ALA A 53 -11.18 9.81 -2.34
CA ALA A 53 -10.57 9.13 -3.47
C ALA A 53 -9.04 9.21 -3.45
N LYS A 54 -8.48 10.37 -3.07
CA LYS A 54 -7.03 10.52 -2.89
C LYS A 54 -6.50 9.64 -1.76
N GLN A 55 -7.18 9.59 -0.61
CA GLN A 55 -6.81 8.72 0.52
C GLN A 55 -6.79 7.25 0.09
N ILE A 56 -7.80 6.81 -0.68
CA ILE A 56 -7.83 5.46 -1.25
C ILE A 56 -6.61 5.21 -2.13
N ASN A 57 -6.35 6.09 -3.11
CA ASN A 57 -5.22 5.94 -4.01
C ASN A 57 -3.88 5.89 -3.27
N ASP A 58 -3.68 6.75 -2.27
CA ASP A 58 -2.47 6.76 -1.45
C ASP A 58 -2.32 5.44 -0.67
N ALA A 59 -3.42 4.91 -0.11
CA ALA A 59 -3.44 3.64 0.60
C ALA A 59 -3.24 2.42 -0.33
N PHE A 60 -3.58 2.52 -1.61
CA PHE A 60 -3.25 1.49 -2.60
C PHE A 60 -1.75 1.34 -2.84
N GLY A 61 -0.95 2.41 -2.64
CA GLY A 61 0.51 2.31 -2.65
C GLY A 61 1.06 1.43 -1.52
N ASP A 62 0.30 1.27 -0.44
CA ASP A 62 0.66 0.45 0.72
C ASP A 62 0.11 -0.99 0.62
N LEU A 63 -0.82 -1.24 -0.30
CA LEU A 63 -1.32 -2.59 -0.61
C LEU A 63 -0.21 -3.38 -1.30
N SER A 64 0.46 -4.19 -0.50
CA SER A 64 1.44 -5.14 -0.99
C SER A 64 0.78 -6.14 -1.96
N THR A 65 1.22 -6.10 -3.21
CA THR A 65 1.13 -7.25 -4.11
C THR A 65 2.24 -8.22 -3.73
N ALA A 66 2.04 -9.52 -3.95
CA ALA A 66 3.11 -10.50 -3.75
C ALA A 66 4.32 -10.07 -4.60
N ALA A 67 5.38 -9.65 -3.92
CA ALA A 67 6.59 -9.13 -4.53
C ALA A 67 7.72 -10.10 -4.22
N SER A 68 8.51 -10.42 -5.24
CA SER A 68 9.69 -11.25 -5.12
C SER A 68 10.92 -10.41 -5.40
N VAL A 69 11.93 -10.53 -4.54
CA VAL A 69 13.25 -9.97 -4.78
C VAL A 69 14.23 -11.12 -4.95
N ALA A 70 14.67 -11.32 -6.19
CA ALA A 70 15.80 -12.19 -6.48
C ALA A 70 17.10 -11.50 -6.04
N PHE A 71 18.06 -12.28 -5.56
CA PHE A 71 19.38 -11.82 -5.14
C PHE A 71 20.45 -12.87 -5.46
N THR A 72 21.72 -12.44 -5.49
CA THR A 72 22.87 -13.32 -5.74
C THR A 72 23.83 -13.36 -4.56
N ALA A 73 24.65 -14.41 -4.49
CA ALA A 73 25.70 -14.59 -3.50
C ALA A 73 26.68 -13.40 -3.45
N SER A 74 26.89 -12.72 -4.59
CA SER A 74 27.78 -11.54 -4.67
C SER A 74 27.24 -10.29 -3.97
N GLU A 75 25.93 -10.24 -3.68
CA GLU A 75 25.32 -9.10 -2.98
C GLU A 75 25.52 -9.18 -1.46
N TRP A 76 25.92 -10.34 -0.93
CA TRP A 76 26.18 -10.55 0.49
C TRP A 76 27.52 -9.91 0.90
N GLN A 77 27.52 -9.24 2.06
CA GLN A 77 28.67 -8.57 2.65
C GLN A 77 28.73 -8.90 4.14
N GLY A 78 29.78 -9.60 4.56
CA GLY A 78 29.97 -9.95 5.97
C GLY A 78 28.82 -10.75 6.58
N GLY A 79 28.27 -11.72 5.83
CA GLY A 79 27.12 -12.54 6.26
C GLY A 79 25.77 -11.83 6.18
N LYS A 80 25.71 -10.61 5.62
CA LYS A 80 24.48 -9.82 5.51
C LYS A 80 24.16 -9.44 4.07
N LEU A 81 22.88 -9.46 3.73
CA LEU A 81 22.37 -8.88 2.50
C LEU A 81 21.28 -7.86 2.85
N THR A 82 21.49 -6.62 2.42
CA THR A 82 20.54 -5.52 2.62
C THR A 82 19.73 -5.31 1.36
N ILE A 83 18.41 -5.52 1.46
CA ILE A 83 17.45 -5.25 0.39
C ILE A 83 16.83 -3.87 0.66
N PRO A 84 17.08 -2.87 -0.19
CA PRO A 84 16.54 -1.52 -0.02
C PRO A 84 15.06 -1.45 -0.41
N GLN A 85 14.37 -0.41 0.07
CA GLN A 85 12.93 -0.22 -0.10
C GLN A 85 12.48 -0.23 -1.56
N GLU A 86 13.31 0.28 -2.48
CA GLU A 86 12.97 0.36 -3.90
C GLU A 86 12.87 -1.02 -4.55
N ARG A 87 13.49 -2.05 -3.96
CA ARG A 87 13.42 -3.43 -4.46
C ARG A 87 12.25 -4.21 -3.89
N HIS A 88 11.94 -4.05 -2.60
CA HIS A 88 10.89 -4.82 -1.93
C HIS A 88 9.54 -4.07 -1.80
N GLY A 89 9.54 -2.75 -1.93
CA GLY A 89 8.36 -1.88 -1.94
C GLY A 89 7.66 -1.69 -0.59
N ARG A 90 8.10 -2.36 0.48
CA ARG A 90 7.42 -2.37 1.79
C ARG A 90 7.69 -1.09 2.58
N ARG A 91 6.68 -0.65 3.33
CA ARG A 91 6.70 0.53 4.23
C ARG A 91 6.46 0.17 5.71
N SER A 92 6.31 -1.12 6.00
CA SER A 92 5.96 -1.63 7.33
C SER A 92 6.66 -2.97 7.57
N ALA A 93 6.94 -3.27 8.83
CA ALA A 93 7.45 -4.56 9.30
C ALA A 93 6.36 -5.67 9.32
N ALA A 94 5.10 -5.32 9.05
CA ALA A 94 4.01 -6.28 8.98
C ALA A 94 3.99 -6.97 7.61
N PHE A 95 4.76 -8.05 7.47
CA PHE A 95 4.75 -8.89 6.28
C PHE A 95 5.07 -10.34 6.65
N GLY A 96 4.54 -11.27 5.85
CA GLY A 96 5.05 -12.63 5.77
C GLY A 96 6.07 -12.76 4.64
N TYR A 97 6.92 -13.77 4.72
CA TYR A 97 7.91 -14.05 3.68
C TYR A 97 8.14 -15.55 3.49
N GLN A 98 8.60 -15.92 2.29
CA GLN A 98 9.17 -17.22 1.98
C GLN A 98 10.52 -17.01 1.29
N LEU A 99 11.56 -17.60 1.87
CA LEU A 99 12.91 -17.56 1.33
C LEU A 99 13.19 -18.83 0.51
N ARG A 100 13.86 -18.68 -0.62
CA ARG A 100 14.23 -19.76 -1.55
C ARG A 100 15.69 -19.62 -1.94
N HIS A 101 16.41 -20.74 -1.97
CA HIS A 101 17.78 -20.83 -2.45
C HIS A 101 17.76 -21.38 -3.88
N LYS A 102 18.54 -20.77 -4.77
CA LYS A 102 18.71 -21.22 -6.14
C LYS A 102 19.77 -22.32 -6.21
N VAL A 103 19.33 -23.57 -6.26
CA VAL A 103 20.18 -24.76 -6.40
C VAL A 103 20.07 -25.25 -7.84
N GLU A 104 21.19 -25.29 -8.56
CA GLU A 104 21.25 -25.76 -9.97
C GLU A 104 20.21 -25.08 -10.88
N GLY A 105 20.01 -23.77 -10.70
CA GLY A 105 19.05 -22.98 -11.47
C GLY A 105 17.59 -23.07 -10.99
N THR A 106 17.28 -23.93 -10.03
CA THR A 106 15.94 -24.10 -9.47
C THR A 106 15.80 -23.42 -8.11
N LEU A 107 14.71 -22.70 -7.87
CA LEU A 107 14.41 -22.13 -6.56
C LEU A 107 13.82 -23.21 -5.63
N VAL A 108 14.51 -23.50 -4.54
CA VAL A 108 14.20 -24.58 -3.60
C VAL A 108 14.02 -24.01 -2.19
N THR A 109 12.99 -24.47 -1.48
CA THR A 109 12.76 -24.19 -0.05
C THR A 109 13.39 -25.30 0.81
N ASN A 110 13.45 -25.12 2.13
CA ASN A 110 13.93 -26.15 3.09
C ASN A 110 15.37 -26.64 2.83
N THR A 111 16.21 -25.82 2.20
CA THR A 111 17.65 -26.08 2.13
C THR A 111 18.32 -25.55 3.40
N TRP A 112 19.51 -26.06 3.75
CA TRP A 112 20.25 -25.56 4.92
C TRP A 112 20.48 -24.04 4.84
N ALA A 113 20.86 -23.52 3.66
CA ALA A 113 21.03 -22.08 3.45
C ALA A 113 19.75 -21.29 3.74
N VAL A 114 18.58 -21.78 3.32
CA VAL A 114 17.29 -21.12 3.61
C VAL A 114 16.94 -21.18 5.10
N LEU A 115 17.19 -22.33 5.74
CA LEU A 115 16.86 -22.56 7.14
C LEU A 115 17.81 -21.83 8.11
N GLY A 116 19.04 -21.53 7.66
CA GLY A 116 20.05 -20.79 8.40
C GLY A 116 19.96 -19.27 8.28
N THR A 117 19.07 -18.74 7.43
CA THR A 117 18.96 -17.30 7.21
C THR A 117 17.92 -16.65 8.12
N ALA A 118 18.36 -15.69 8.93
CA ALA A 118 17.48 -14.78 9.65
C ALA A 118 17.04 -13.64 8.73
N VAL A 119 15.77 -13.22 8.85
CA VAL A 119 15.22 -12.04 8.16
C VAL A 119 14.83 -11.02 9.20
N SER A 120 15.29 -9.78 9.05
CA SER A 120 15.02 -8.71 10.01
C SER A 120 14.63 -7.40 9.32
N TRP A 121 13.84 -6.58 10.05
CA TRP A 121 13.48 -5.21 9.69
C TRP A 121 14.08 -4.27 10.73
N PRO A 122 15.21 -3.59 10.42
CA PRO A 122 15.90 -2.76 11.41
C PRO A 122 15.23 -1.39 11.66
N GLY A 123 14.25 -0.98 10.85
CA GLY A 123 13.47 0.24 11.06
C GLY A 123 13.74 1.39 10.08
N ASP A 124 14.66 1.21 9.13
CA ASP A 124 15.03 2.18 8.09
C ASP A 124 14.44 1.85 6.71
N ASN A 125 13.33 1.12 6.68
CA ASN A 125 12.69 0.56 5.48
C ASN A 125 13.57 -0.42 4.67
N THR A 126 14.68 -0.91 5.22
CA THR A 126 15.42 -2.02 4.63
C THR A 126 14.96 -3.36 5.17
N ILE A 127 15.23 -4.43 4.41
CA ILE A 127 15.13 -5.80 4.88
C ILE A 127 16.53 -6.37 4.87
N VAL A 128 16.95 -6.96 5.99
CA VAL A 128 18.28 -7.55 6.12
C VAL A 128 18.14 -9.06 6.26
N LEU A 129 18.80 -9.79 5.35
CA LEU A 129 19.04 -11.22 5.46
C LEU A 129 20.38 -11.43 6.15
N GLU A 130 20.45 -12.31 7.14
CA GLU A 130 21.68 -12.66 7.85
C GLU A 130 21.87 -14.19 7.81
N SER A 131 23.01 -14.64 7.28
CA SER A 131 23.35 -16.06 7.03
C SER A 131 24.86 -16.25 7.17
N GLU A 132 25.28 -17.45 7.59
CA GLU A 132 26.71 -17.82 7.62
C GLU A 132 27.31 -17.87 6.21
N ASP A 133 26.55 -18.42 5.26
CA ASP A 133 26.97 -18.55 3.87
C ASP A 133 26.15 -17.66 2.94
N ALA A 134 26.84 -17.08 1.95
CA ALA A 134 26.23 -16.35 0.86
C ALA A 134 25.67 -17.31 -0.20
N TYR A 135 24.48 -17.01 -0.73
CA TYR A 135 23.85 -17.84 -1.75
C TYR A 135 22.98 -17.02 -2.70
N ASP A 136 22.75 -17.57 -3.89
CA ASP A 136 21.78 -17.05 -4.85
C ASP A 136 20.37 -17.43 -4.42
N GLY A 137 19.41 -16.53 -4.49
CA GLY A 137 18.08 -16.85 -4.00
C GLY A 137 17.01 -15.85 -4.36
N GLU A 138 15.85 -16.05 -3.75
CA GLU A 138 14.73 -15.15 -3.84
C GLU A 138 13.99 -15.12 -2.51
N ILE A 139 13.60 -13.92 -2.08
CA ILE A 139 12.63 -13.73 -1.00
C ILE A 139 11.32 -13.25 -1.60
N THR A 140 10.24 -13.94 -1.27
CA THR A 140 8.88 -13.59 -1.68
C THR A 140 8.12 -13.09 -0.49
N PHE A 141 7.53 -11.91 -0.61
CA PHE A 141 6.75 -11.29 0.45
C PHE A 141 5.25 -11.48 0.20
N PHE A 142 4.49 -11.64 1.28
CA PHE A 142 3.03 -11.76 1.24
C PHE A 142 2.40 -11.09 2.47
N GLY A 143 1.10 -10.78 2.37
CA GLY A 143 0.43 -9.85 3.30
C GLY A 143 0.97 -8.44 3.16
#